data_AF-A0A5J4T9Z1-F1
#
_entry.id   AF-A0A5J4T9Z1-F1
#
_cell.length_a   1.000
_cell.length_b   1.000
_cell.length_c   1.000
_cell.angle_alpha   90.00
_cell.angle_beta   90.00
_cell.angle_gamma   90.00
#
_symmetry.space_group_name_H-M   'P 1'
#
loop_
_entity.id
_entity.type
_entity.pdbx_description
1 polymer ?
#
loop_
_entity_poly.entity_id
_entity_poly.type
_entity_poly.pdbx_seq_one_letter_code
_entity_poly.pdbx_strand_id
1 'polypeptide(L)'
;MYFDLIKETIAAGDERIYEYILNWLAWMKQNPRKKSRAAIILQGRQEIGKNRFTDVIAELLNRYSCPNITNIDEFTGKFNSVVENKMFAVHDEMMNYNDSRKGIATVMKSIISDQTIRINEKNQPRRTAENVMNVIYVTNSDMPIQLETDDRRHLVRACKTVHQVTEEHPEQTECFKKLSQGCTQEFYENLMTYFLERDVSQFKPSLIPMTEAKNN
;
A
#
# COMPACT_ATOMS: atom_id res chain seq x y z
N MET A 1 4.44 -9.84 -16.51
CA MET A 1 5.03 -8.49 -16.34
C MET A 1 4.59 -7.80 -15.05
N TYR A 2 3.29 -7.63 -14.75
CA TYR A 2 2.88 -7.02 -13.47
C TYR A 2 3.28 -7.87 -12.24
N PHE A 3 3.04 -9.18 -12.29
CA PHE A 3 3.50 -10.09 -11.24
C PHE A 3 5.02 -10.18 -11.13
N ASP A 4 5.74 -10.03 -12.24
CA ASP A 4 7.20 -9.99 -12.24
C ASP A 4 7.71 -8.74 -11.51
N LEU A 5 7.11 -7.57 -11.74
CA LEU A 5 7.39 -6.36 -10.96
C LEU A 5 7.19 -6.60 -9.45
N ILE A 6 6.10 -7.27 -9.07
CA ILE A 6 5.84 -7.59 -7.65
C ILE A 6 6.91 -8.54 -7.12
N LYS A 7 7.29 -9.58 -7.88
CA LYS A 7 8.27 -10.57 -7.43
C LYS A 7 9.68 -10.01 -7.36
N GLU A 8 10.14 -9.35 -8.42
CA GLU A 8 11.53 -8.95 -8.63
C GLU A 8 11.87 -7.64 -7.95
N THR A 9 10.99 -6.64 -8.01
CA THR A 9 11.21 -5.33 -7.38
C THR A 9 10.65 -5.31 -5.96
N ILE A 10 9.35 -5.56 -5.81
CA ILE A 10 8.65 -5.29 -4.54
C ILE A 10 9.05 -6.32 -3.48
N ALA A 11 8.85 -7.61 -3.75
CA ALA A 11 9.26 -8.71 -2.87
C ALA A 11 10.78 -8.98 -2.95
N ALA A 12 11.45 -8.39 -3.94
CA ALA A 12 12.89 -8.50 -4.14
C ALA A 12 13.42 -9.95 -4.20
N GLY A 13 12.61 -10.82 -4.81
CA GLY A 13 12.86 -12.24 -5.01
C GLY A 13 12.48 -13.12 -3.82
N ASP A 14 12.02 -12.56 -2.69
CA ASP A 14 11.57 -13.36 -1.55
C ASP A 14 10.15 -13.90 -1.80
N GLU A 15 10.06 -15.19 -2.08
CA GLU A 15 8.80 -15.88 -2.38
C GLU A 15 7.77 -15.76 -1.25
N ARG A 16 8.21 -15.72 0.02
CA ARG A 16 7.29 -15.59 1.16
C ARG A 16 6.64 -14.21 1.20
N ILE A 17 7.41 -13.18 0.86
CA ILE A 17 6.89 -11.80 0.77
C ILE A 17 5.99 -11.65 -0.45
N TYR A 18 6.40 -12.20 -1.59
CA TYR A 18 5.63 -12.20 -2.82
C TYR A 18 4.24 -12.81 -2.61
N GLU A 19 4.19 -14.02 -2.06
CA GLU A 19 2.95 -14.72 -1.76
C GLU A 19 2.10 -13.99 -0.72
N TYR A 20 2.72 -13.40 0.31
CA TYR A 20 2.01 -12.58 1.29
C TYR A 20 1.35 -11.36 0.64
N ILE A 21 2.05 -10.64 -0.24
CA ILE A 21 1.50 -9.45 -0.93
C ILE A 21 0.31 -9.86 -1.80
N LEU A 22 0.43 -10.93 -2.59
CA LEU A 22 -0.66 -11.40 -3.45
C LEU A 22 -1.87 -11.87 -2.63
N ASN A 23 -1.64 -12.62 -1.56
CA ASN A 23 -2.70 -13.03 -0.64
C ASN A 23 -3.37 -11.84 0.04
N TRP A 24 -2.59 -10.82 0.43
CA TRP A 24 -3.13 -9.61 1.06
C TRP A 24 -4.02 -8.81 0.10
N LEU A 25 -3.61 -8.65 -1.16
CA LEU A 25 -4.41 -8.00 -2.20
C LEU A 25 -5.69 -8.80 -2.52
N ALA A 26 -5.57 -10.12 -2.70
CA ALA A 26 -6.72 -11.00 -2.91
C ALA A 26 -7.70 -10.95 -1.72
N TRP A 27 -7.18 -11.06 -0.49
CA TRP A 27 -7.99 -11.03 0.72
C TRP A 27 -8.76 -9.73 0.88
N MET A 28 -8.11 -8.59 0.61
CA MET A 28 -8.75 -7.27 0.62
C MET A 28 -9.95 -7.22 -0.34
N LYS A 29 -9.77 -7.76 -1.55
CA LYS A 29 -10.82 -7.78 -2.56
C LYS A 29 -11.97 -8.72 -2.20
N GLN A 30 -11.65 -9.91 -1.69
CA GLN A 30 -12.64 -10.92 -1.31
C GLN A 30 -13.37 -10.60 0.01
N ASN A 31 -12.79 -9.75 0.87
CA ASN A 31 -13.35 -9.37 2.17
C ASN A 31 -13.54 -7.85 2.31
N PRO A 32 -14.38 -7.21 1.47
CA PRO A 32 -14.45 -5.74 1.35
C PRO A 32 -14.96 -5.01 2.62
N ARG A 33 -15.52 -5.75 3.58
CA ARG A 33 -16.03 -5.22 4.87
C ARG A 33 -15.15 -5.59 6.07
N LYS A 34 -13.97 -6.18 5.81
CA LYS A 34 -13.05 -6.58 6.87
C LYS A 34 -11.75 -5.81 6.74
N LYS A 35 -11.12 -5.63 7.88
CA LYS A 35 -9.85 -4.94 7.99
C LYS A 35 -8.72 -5.94 8.07
N SER A 36 -7.70 -5.80 7.24
CA SER A 36 -6.51 -6.68 7.31
C SER A 36 -5.75 -6.47 8.62
N ARG A 37 -5.83 -5.26 9.20
CA ARG A 37 -5.00 -4.83 10.34
C ARG A 37 -3.50 -4.88 10.04
N ALA A 38 -3.16 -4.87 8.76
CA ALA A 38 -1.81 -4.85 8.25
C ALA A 38 -1.65 -3.73 7.23
N ALA A 39 -0.46 -3.13 7.21
CA ALA A 39 -0.02 -2.16 6.23
C ALA A 39 1.34 -2.60 5.66
N ILE A 40 1.65 -2.12 4.46
CA ILE A 40 2.92 -2.43 3.78
C ILE A 40 3.71 -1.14 3.66
N ILE A 41 4.98 -1.16 4.02
CA ILE A 41 5.93 -0.07 3.83
C ILE A 41 6.92 -0.49 2.75
N LEU A 42 6.96 0.24 1.65
CA LEU A 42 7.85 0.04 0.53
C LEU A 42 8.96 1.09 0.56
N GLN A 43 10.18 0.64 0.86
CA GLN A 43 11.39 1.44 0.91
C GLN A 43 12.22 1.19 -0.35
N GLY A 44 12.99 2.18 -0.79
CA GLY A 44 13.94 2.05 -1.88
C GLY A 44 14.02 3.31 -2.72
N ARG A 45 14.90 3.35 -3.72
CA ARG A 45 15.05 4.51 -4.59
C ARG A 45 13.77 4.83 -5.35
N GLN A 46 13.66 6.07 -5.81
CA GLN A 46 12.61 6.49 -6.73
C GLN A 46 12.77 5.75 -8.07
N GLU A 47 11.69 5.68 -8.85
CA GLU A 47 11.71 5.17 -10.23
C GLU A 47 12.07 3.69 -10.38
N ILE A 48 11.94 2.90 -9.31
CA ILE A 48 12.10 1.43 -9.35
C ILE A 48 10.78 0.68 -9.61
N GLY A 49 9.66 1.40 -9.73
CA GLY A 49 8.34 0.83 -10.00
C GLY A 49 7.41 0.68 -8.78
N LYS A 50 7.74 1.25 -7.62
CA LYS A 50 6.86 1.24 -6.42
C LYS A 50 5.48 1.86 -6.72
N ASN A 51 5.48 3.06 -7.32
CA ASN A 51 4.22 3.75 -7.65
C ASN A 51 3.46 2.99 -8.74
N ARG A 52 4.17 2.45 -9.73
CA ARG A 52 3.53 1.63 -10.76
C ARG A 52 2.84 0.39 -10.20
N PHE A 53 3.43 -0.24 -9.18
CA PHE A 53 2.79 -1.33 -8.46
C PHE A 53 1.48 -0.88 -7.80
N THR A 54 1.50 0.24 -7.07
CA THR A 54 0.33 0.75 -6.34
C THR A 54 -0.74 1.35 -7.24
N ASP A 55 -0.35 1.99 -8.35
CA ASP A 55 -1.23 2.62 -9.33
C ASP A 55 -2.17 1.59 -9.97
N VAL A 56 -1.63 0.42 -10.34
CA VAL A 56 -2.43 -0.68 -10.90
C VAL A 56 -3.49 -1.16 -9.90
N ILE A 57 -3.15 -1.27 -8.61
CA ILE A 57 -4.13 -1.66 -7.58
C ILE A 57 -5.17 -0.57 -7.36
N ALA A 58 -4.75 0.70 -7.35
CA ALA A 58 -5.65 1.82 -7.20
C ALA A 58 -6.62 1.92 -8.39
N GLU A 59 -6.14 1.75 -9.62
CA GLU A 59 -6.97 1.75 -10.83
C GLU A 59 -7.96 0.58 -10.83
N LEU A 60 -7.52 -0.61 -10.42
CA LEU A 60 -8.39 -1.79 -10.23
C LEU A 60 -9.54 -1.53 -9.24
N LEU A 61 -9.28 -0.77 -8.18
CA LEU A 61 -10.28 -0.42 -7.15
C LEU A 61 -11.02 0.89 -7.46
N ASN A 62 -10.54 1.66 -8.43
CA ASN A 62 -11.11 2.90 -8.94
C ASN A 62 -11.54 3.84 -7.79
N ARG A 63 -12.82 4.26 -7.74
CA ARG A 63 -13.39 5.17 -6.72
C ARG A 63 -13.22 4.74 -5.26
N TYR A 64 -12.88 3.47 -5.00
CA TYR A 64 -12.62 2.94 -3.67
C TYR A 64 -11.15 3.06 -3.25
N SER A 65 -10.31 3.69 -4.06
CA SER A 65 -8.90 3.93 -3.78
C SER A 65 -8.56 5.41 -3.59
N CYS A 66 -7.47 5.67 -2.87
CA CYS A 66 -6.79 6.96 -2.79
C CYS A 66 -5.32 6.76 -3.21
N PRO A 67 -4.97 6.94 -4.50
CA PRO A 67 -3.67 6.52 -5.05
C PRO A 67 -2.48 7.38 -4.65
N ASN A 68 -2.67 8.63 -4.24
CA ASN A 68 -1.57 9.57 -4.03
C ASN A 68 -1.92 10.56 -2.91
N ILE A 69 -1.89 10.09 -1.66
CA ILE A 69 -2.01 11.01 -0.52
C ILE A 69 -0.60 11.44 -0.12
N THR A 70 -0.26 12.67 -0.50
CA THR A 70 1.04 13.29 -0.22
C THR A 70 1.01 14.08 1.10
N ASN A 71 -0.17 14.48 1.56
CA ASN A 71 -0.35 15.16 2.83
C ASN A 71 -1.06 14.26 3.85
N ILE A 72 -0.33 13.85 4.89
CA ILE A 72 -0.91 13.02 5.96
C ILE A 72 -2.03 13.71 6.74
N ASP A 73 -2.10 15.04 6.70
CA ASP A 73 -3.19 15.79 7.34
C ASP A 73 -4.55 15.50 6.68
N GLU A 74 -4.57 14.96 5.46
CA GLU A 74 -5.81 14.48 4.86
C GLU A 74 -6.38 13.26 5.58
N PHE A 75 -5.51 12.45 6.20
CA PHE A 75 -5.91 11.33 7.06
C PHE A 75 -6.11 11.74 8.51
N THR A 76 -5.18 12.55 9.02
CA THR A 76 -4.98 12.78 10.46
C THR A 76 -5.45 14.15 10.94
N GLY A 77 -5.69 15.06 10.01
CA GLY A 77 -6.08 16.43 10.28
C GLY A 77 -7.56 16.56 10.66
N LYS A 78 -7.98 17.82 10.83
CA LYS A 78 -9.34 18.14 11.27
C LYS A 78 -10.39 17.67 10.26
N PHE A 79 -10.11 17.71 8.97
CA PHE A 79 -11.06 17.32 7.93
C PHE A 79 -10.52 16.12 7.16
N ASN A 80 -11.23 14.98 7.24
CA ASN A 80 -10.72 13.68 6.81
C ASN A 80 -11.74 12.89 6.00
N SER A 81 -12.67 13.55 5.31
CA SER A 81 -13.70 12.87 4.50
C SER A 81 -13.12 12.07 3.33
N VAL A 82 -11.87 12.33 2.91
CA VAL A 82 -11.19 11.59 1.84
C VAL A 82 -11.12 10.08 2.12
N VAL A 83 -11.00 9.70 3.40
CA VAL A 83 -10.84 8.31 3.84
C VAL A 83 -12.16 7.55 3.87
N GLU A 84 -13.28 8.26 3.79
CA GLU A 84 -14.60 7.65 3.85
C GLU A 84 -14.87 6.83 2.59
N ASN A 85 -15.43 5.63 2.77
CA ASN A 85 -15.77 4.69 1.70
C ASN A 85 -14.56 4.27 0.84
N LYS A 86 -13.35 4.24 1.42
CA LYS A 86 -12.13 3.78 0.75
C LYS A 86 -11.67 2.42 1.28
N MET A 87 -11.33 1.53 0.35
CA MET A 87 -10.76 0.22 0.62
C MET A 87 -9.23 0.23 0.58
N PHE A 88 -8.65 1.12 -0.20
CA PHE A 88 -7.21 1.18 -0.43
C PHE A 88 -6.71 2.62 -0.42
N ALA A 89 -5.57 2.84 0.20
CA ALA A 89 -4.91 4.13 0.16
C ALA A 89 -3.39 3.94 0.04
N VAL A 90 -2.78 4.83 -0.70
CA VAL A 90 -1.34 4.92 -0.87
C VAL A 90 -0.91 6.25 -0.30
N HIS A 91 0.03 6.20 0.62
CA HIS A 91 0.70 7.38 1.12
C HIS A 91 2.09 7.42 0.48
N ASP A 92 2.25 8.29 -0.51
CA ASP A 92 3.53 8.53 -1.17
C ASP A 92 4.28 9.65 -0.42
N GLU A 93 5.60 9.59 -0.45
CA GLU A 93 6.49 10.54 0.22
C GLU A 93 6.12 10.82 1.68
N MET A 94 6.38 9.85 2.56
CA MET A 94 6.49 10.17 3.98
C MET A 94 7.66 11.12 4.20
N MET A 95 7.40 12.42 4.04
CA MET A 95 8.33 13.48 4.40
C MET A 95 8.70 13.32 5.87
N ASN A 96 9.95 13.64 6.19
CA ASN A 96 10.45 13.67 7.56
C ASN A 96 9.62 14.67 8.39
N TYR A 97 8.53 14.20 8.99
CA TYR A 97 7.72 14.96 9.94
C TYR A 97 8.59 15.24 11.16
N ASN A 98 9.21 16.41 11.19
CA ASN A 98 10.22 16.77 12.18
C ASN A 98 9.66 17.30 13.50
N ASP A 99 8.35 17.61 13.61
CA ASP A 99 7.82 18.25 14.83
C ASP A 99 6.64 17.55 15.54
N SER A 100 6.05 16.46 15.02
CA SER A 100 4.90 15.81 15.69
C SER A 100 4.77 14.28 15.53
N ARG A 101 5.91 13.57 15.45
CA ARG A 101 5.97 12.12 15.17
C ARG A 101 5.04 11.23 16.00
N LYS A 102 4.80 11.54 17.28
CA LYS A 102 3.98 10.70 18.17
C LYS A 102 2.48 10.74 17.87
N GLY A 103 1.94 11.92 17.54
CA GLY A 103 0.51 12.09 17.28
C GLY A 103 0.11 11.41 15.97
N ILE A 104 0.89 11.66 14.91
CA ILE A 104 0.67 11.11 13.58
C ILE A 104 0.78 9.57 13.57
N ALA A 105 1.81 9.00 14.21
CA ALA A 105 1.97 7.55 14.30
C ALA A 105 0.78 6.88 15.03
N THR A 106 0.23 7.53 16.06
CA THR A 106 -0.94 7.03 16.78
C THR A 106 -2.17 7.00 15.89
N VAL A 107 -2.42 8.06 15.12
CA VAL A 107 -3.57 8.11 14.20
C VAL A 107 -3.40 7.10 13.06
N MET A 108 -2.20 6.93 12.52
CA MET A 108 -1.94 5.90 11.51
C MET A 108 -2.21 4.48 12.06
N LYS A 109 -1.78 4.17 13.29
CA LYS A 109 -2.09 2.89 13.94
C LYS A 109 -3.60 2.67 14.07
N SER A 110 -4.35 3.72 14.41
CA SER A 110 -5.82 3.69 14.46
C SER A 110 -6.43 3.43 13.08
N ILE A 111 -5.96 4.13 12.03
CA ILE A 111 -6.40 3.90 10.65
C ILE A 111 -6.19 2.45 10.22
N ILE A 112 -5.07 1.83 10.61
CA ILE A 112 -4.75 0.43 10.29
C ILE A 112 -5.52 -0.56 11.17
N SER A 113 -5.86 -0.24 12.42
CA SER A 113 -6.38 -1.23 13.38
C SER A 113 -7.90 -1.15 13.59
N ASP A 114 -8.45 0.05 13.59
CA ASP A 114 -9.81 0.33 14.05
C ASP A 114 -10.84 0.02 12.96
N GLN A 115 -11.95 -0.58 13.37
CA GLN A 115 -13.05 -0.95 12.47
C GLN A 115 -13.96 0.23 12.10
N THR A 116 -13.86 1.33 12.83
CA THR A 116 -14.65 2.55 12.60
C THR A 116 -13.76 3.76 12.63
N ILE A 117 -14.09 4.77 11.83
CA ILE A 117 -13.39 6.05 11.80
C ILE A 117 -14.40 7.18 11.97
N ARG A 118 -14.02 8.23 12.70
CA ARG A 118 -14.83 9.45 12.82
C ARG A 118 -14.53 10.34 11.62
N ILE A 119 -15.56 10.60 10.82
CA ILE A 119 -15.49 11.48 9.66
C ILE A 119 -15.92 12.89 10.07
N ASN A 120 -15.07 13.84 9.78
CA ASN A 120 -15.35 15.27 9.92
C ASN A 120 -15.21 15.93 8.55
N GLU A 121 -16.34 16.19 7.92
CA GLU A 121 -16.41 16.90 6.64
C GLU A 121 -16.74 18.37 6.88
N LYS A 122 -16.17 19.27 6.08
CA LYS A 122 -16.36 20.70 6.26
C LYS A 122 -17.84 21.07 6.06
N ASN A 123 -18.39 21.83 7.00
CA ASN A 123 -19.79 22.26 7.01
C ASN A 123 -20.82 21.12 7.08
N GLN A 124 -20.41 19.92 7.54
CA GLN A 124 -21.30 18.78 7.72
C GLN A 124 -21.23 18.27 9.16
N PRO A 125 -22.31 17.65 9.68
CA PRO A 125 -22.27 16.96 10.96
C PRO A 125 -21.23 15.84 10.96
N ARG A 126 -20.51 15.70 12.07
CA ARG A 126 -19.60 14.58 12.28
C ARG A 126 -20.38 13.27 12.29
N ARG A 127 -19.85 12.27 11.62
CA ARG A 127 -20.46 10.93 11.51
C ARG A 127 -19.41 9.85 11.74
N THR A 128 -19.88 8.66 12.11
CA THR A 128 -19.02 7.48 12.24
C THR A 128 -19.21 6.65 11.00
N ALA A 129 -18.11 6.26 10.37
CA ALA A 129 -18.10 5.41 9.18
C ALA A 129 -17.34 4.10 9.47
N GLU A 130 -17.68 3.07 8.69
CA GLU A 130 -16.92 1.81 8.66
C GLU A 130 -15.53 2.07 8.07
N ASN A 131 -14.49 1.55 8.71
CA ASN A 131 -13.11 1.70 8.27
C ASN A 131 -12.57 0.38 7.71
N VAL A 132 -12.71 0.22 6.40
CA VAL A 132 -12.25 -0.95 5.62
C VAL A 132 -10.95 -0.67 4.86
N MET A 133 -10.31 0.47 5.14
CA MET A 133 -9.12 0.92 4.43
C MET A 133 -7.90 0.04 4.74
N ASN A 134 -7.12 -0.22 3.69
CA ASN A 134 -5.83 -0.88 3.72
C ASN A 134 -4.79 0.07 3.13
N VAL A 135 -3.61 0.15 3.74
CA VAL A 135 -2.65 1.21 3.43
C VAL A 135 -1.32 0.64 2.96
N ILE A 136 -0.79 1.24 1.89
CA ILE A 136 0.60 1.07 1.47
C ILE A 136 1.31 2.41 1.63
N TYR A 137 2.45 2.41 2.31
CA TYR A 137 3.34 3.55 2.44
C TYR A 137 4.47 3.37 1.44
N VAL A 138 4.73 4.40 0.63
CA VAL A 138 5.86 4.44 -0.29
C VAL A 138 6.84 5.51 0.20
N THR A 139 8.11 5.15 0.32
CA THR A 139 9.14 6.09 0.77
C THR A 139 10.47 5.85 0.08
N ASN A 140 11.25 6.92 -0.03
CA ASN A 140 12.65 6.89 -0.44
C ASN A 140 13.62 6.90 0.77
N SER A 141 13.10 7.09 1.99
CA SER A 141 13.88 7.06 3.24
C SER A 141 14.01 5.64 3.78
N ASP A 142 15.16 5.32 4.37
CA ASP A 142 15.42 4.02 4.99
C ASP A 142 14.53 3.78 6.22
N MET A 143 14.02 4.83 6.88
CA MET A 143 13.10 4.71 8.03
C MET A 143 12.09 5.87 8.08
N PRO A 144 10.93 5.76 7.41
CA PRO A 144 9.94 6.84 7.37
C PRO A 144 9.08 6.95 8.64
N ILE A 145 8.90 5.83 9.37
CA ILE A 145 8.06 5.72 10.56
C ILE A 145 8.86 5.04 11.67
N GLN A 146 8.88 5.63 12.86
CA GLN A 146 9.42 4.96 14.03
C GLN A 146 8.45 3.86 14.47
N LEU A 147 8.77 2.62 14.08
CA LEU A 147 8.02 1.44 14.50
C LEU A 147 8.42 1.05 15.93
N GLU A 148 7.44 0.53 16.68
CA GLU A 148 7.71 -0.08 17.99
C GLU A 148 8.37 -1.45 17.79
N THR A 149 9.19 -1.87 18.75
CA THR A 149 9.91 -3.16 18.71
C THR A 149 8.98 -4.36 18.58
N ASP A 150 7.75 -4.24 19.08
CA ASP A 150 6.71 -5.26 19.01
C ASP A 150 5.65 -4.98 17.93
N ASP A 151 5.94 -4.11 16.96
CA ASP A 151 5.00 -3.80 15.87
C ASP A 151 4.64 -5.07 15.08
N ARG A 152 3.35 -5.38 15.04
CA ARG A 152 2.77 -6.49 14.26
C ARG A 152 1.85 -6.01 13.14
N ARG A 153 1.90 -4.72 12.80
CA ARG A 153 0.99 -4.08 11.85
C ARG A 153 1.66 -3.80 10.51
N HIS A 154 2.98 -3.70 10.47
CA HIS A 154 3.70 -3.31 9.27
C HIS A 154 4.55 -4.45 8.72
N LEU A 155 4.35 -4.74 7.43
CA LEU A 155 5.36 -5.38 6.60
C LEU A 155 6.31 -4.29 6.11
N VAL A 156 7.59 -4.35 6.48
CA VAL A 156 8.60 -3.41 5.98
C VAL A 156 9.39 -4.09 4.87
N ARG A 157 9.46 -3.47 3.70
CA ARG A 157 10.17 -4.06 2.57
C ARG A 157 11.05 -3.05 1.86
N ALA A 158 12.36 -3.34 1.89
CA ALA A 158 13.34 -2.74 0.97
C ALA A 158 13.20 -3.39 -0.42
N CYS A 159 12.70 -2.62 -1.37
CA CYS A 159 12.52 -2.99 -2.75
C CYS A 159 13.88 -2.99 -3.48
N LYS A 160 14.07 -3.91 -4.43
CA LYS A 160 15.28 -3.96 -5.27
C LYS A 160 15.19 -2.97 -6.43
N THR A 161 16.35 -2.51 -6.88
CA THR A 161 16.53 -1.63 -8.03
C THR A 161 16.60 -2.41 -9.36
N VAL A 162 15.85 -3.52 -9.51
CA VAL A 162 15.91 -4.37 -10.72
C VAL A 162 15.44 -3.61 -11.95
N HIS A 163 14.39 -2.82 -11.80
CA HIS A 163 13.82 -1.99 -12.85
C HIS A 163 14.11 -0.50 -12.64
N GLN A 164 15.27 -0.14 -12.07
CA GLN A 164 15.59 1.28 -11.92
C GLN A 164 15.83 1.90 -13.30
N VAL A 165 15.09 2.97 -13.63
CA VAL A 165 15.37 3.77 -14.82
C VAL A 165 16.62 4.60 -14.55
N THR A 166 17.69 4.36 -15.32
CA THR A 166 18.93 5.14 -15.28
C THR A 166 19.42 5.37 -16.71
N GLU A 167 20.37 6.30 -16.91
CA GLU A 167 21.02 6.48 -18.22
C GLU A 167 21.73 5.21 -18.71
N GLU A 168 22.18 4.36 -17.78
CA GLU A 168 22.85 3.08 -18.05
C GLU A 168 21.87 1.95 -18.42
N HIS A 169 20.59 2.10 -18.06
CA HIS A 169 19.53 1.09 -18.26
C HIS A 169 18.26 1.67 -18.90
N PRO A 170 18.34 2.26 -20.11
CA PRO A 170 17.20 2.88 -20.78
C PRO A 170 16.10 1.88 -21.14
N GLU A 171 16.42 0.59 -21.27
CA GLU A 171 15.47 -0.50 -21.54
C GLU A 171 14.39 -0.66 -20.47
N GLN A 172 14.66 -0.22 -19.23
CA GLN A 172 13.66 -0.24 -18.16
C GLN A 172 12.52 0.77 -18.44
N THR A 173 12.82 1.87 -19.14
CA THR A 173 11.80 2.81 -19.63
C THR A 173 10.83 2.12 -20.57
N GLU A 174 11.35 1.30 -21.48
CA GLU A 174 10.53 0.53 -22.42
C GLU A 174 9.75 -0.58 -21.71
N CYS A 175 10.31 -1.20 -20.67
CA CYS A 175 9.60 -2.15 -19.80
C CYS A 175 8.39 -1.49 -19.11
N PHE A 176 8.57 -0.31 -18.50
CA PHE A 176 7.47 0.42 -17.88
C PHE A 176 6.46 0.91 -18.91
N LYS A 177 6.89 1.33 -20.10
CA LYS A 177 6.00 1.72 -21.18
C LYS A 177 5.13 0.55 -21.64
N LYS A 178 5.73 -0.64 -21.81
CA LYS A 178 4.98 -1.88 -22.12
C LYS A 178 4.00 -2.23 -20.99
N LEU A 179 4.39 -2.06 -19.73
CA LEU A 179 3.51 -2.27 -18.59
C LEU A 179 2.36 -1.27 -18.54
N SER A 180 2.60 -0.03 -18.93
CA SER A 180 1.57 0.99 -19.10
C SER A 180 0.60 0.67 -20.23
N GLN A 181 1.11 0.28 -21.39
CA GLN A 181 0.29 -0.12 -22.54
C GLN A 181 -0.48 -1.42 -22.31
N GLY A 182 0.09 -2.34 -21.52
CA GLY A 182 -0.52 -3.62 -21.18
C GLY A 182 -1.63 -3.54 -20.14
N CYS A 183 -1.82 -2.39 -19.46
CA CYS A 183 -2.92 -2.18 -18.52
C CYS A 183 -4.22 -1.82 -19.26
N THR A 184 -4.67 -2.72 -20.12
CA THR A 184 -5.95 -2.63 -20.82
C THR A 184 -7.11 -3.03 -19.90
N GLN A 185 -8.35 -2.82 -20.35
CA GLN A 185 -9.53 -3.31 -19.64
C GLN A 185 -9.46 -4.84 -19.41
N GLU A 186 -9.08 -5.61 -20.42
CA GLU A 186 -8.91 -7.06 -20.33
C GLU A 186 -7.87 -7.46 -19.27
N PHE A 187 -6.77 -6.70 -19.16
CA PHE A 187 -5.80 -6.91 -18.10
C PHE A 187 -6.42 -6.73 -16.71
N TYR A 188 -7.21 -5.68 -16.49
CA TYR A 188 -7.87 -5.44 -15.20
C TYR A 188 -8.94 -6.48 -14.89
N GLU A 189 -9.68 -6.95 -15.89
CA GLU A 189 -10.65 -8.05 -15.75
C GLU A 189 -9.95 -9.35 -15.34
N ASN A 190 -8.86 -9.71 -16.02
CA ASN A 190 -8.07 -10.89 -15.68
C ASN A 190 -7.42 -10.77 -14.29
N LEU A 191 -6.89 -9.59 -13.94
CA LEU A 191 -6.31 -9.34 -12.62
C LEU A 191 -7.37 -9.43 -11.51
N MET A 192 -8.59 -8.94 -11.77
CA MET A 192 -9.72 -9.07 -10.86
C MET A 192 -10.09 -10.54 -10.64
N THR A 193 -10.24 -11.30 -11.73
CA THR A 193 -10.53 -12.74 -11.69
C THR A 193 -9.47 -13.48 -10.88
N TYR A 194 -8.18 -13.23 -11.16
CA TYR A 194 -7.09 -13.81 -10.41
C TYR A 194 -7.22 -13.57 -8.90
N PHE A 195 -7.49 -12.33 -8.47
CA PHE A 195 -7.63 -12.02 -7.05
C PHE A 195 -8.90 -12.59 -6.42
N LEU A 196 -9.98 -12.75 -7.18
CA LEU A 196 -11.22 -13.35 -6.68
C LEU A 196 -11.13 -14.87 -6.56
N GLU A 197 -10.37 -15.53 -7.45
CA GLU A 197 -10.22 -16.99 -7.49
C GLU A 197 -9.08 -17.52 -6.61
N ARG A 198 -8.14 -16.66 -6.23
CA ARG A 198 -7.01 -17.03 -5.37
C ARG A 198 -7.50 -17.55 -4.01
N ASP A 199 -7.08 -18.76 -3.64
CA ASP A 199 -7.41 -19.35 -2.34
C ASP A 199 -6.69 -18.62 -1.21
N VAL A 200 -7.46 -17.90 -0.39
CA VAL A 200 -7.00 -17.20 0.82
C VAL A 200 -7.73 -17.70 2.07
N SER A 201 -8.34 -18.88 2.01
CA SER A 201 -9.13 -19.45 3.12
C SER A 201 -8.32 -19.63 4.41
N GLN A 202 -7.04 -19.99 4.28
CA GLN A 202 -6.10 -20.13 5.39
C GLN A 202 -5.25 -18.87 5.64
N PHE A 203 -5.37 -17.85 4.78
CA PHE A 203 -4.56 -16.65 4.88
C PHE A 203 -5.03 -15.77 6.04
N LYS A 204 -4.08 -15.36 6.88
CA LYS A 204 -4.29 -14.44 8.00
C LYS A 204 -3.47 -13.18 7.77
N PRO A 205 -4.10 -12.05 7.39
CA PRO A 205 -3.36 -10.81 7.10
C PRO A 205 -2.53 -10.29 8.29
N SER A 206 -2.89 -10.63 9.53
CA SER A 206 -2.13 -10.25 10.72
C SER A 206 -0.83 -11.05 10.93
N LEU A 207 -0.61 -12.12 10.17
CA LEU A 207 0.63 -12.92 10.23
C LEU A 207 1.65 -12.34 9.23
N ILE A 208 2.24 -11.22 9.62
CA ILE A 208 3.18 -10.48 8.79
C ILE A 208 4.56 -11.15 8.83
N PRO A 209 5.17 -11.50 7.68
CA PRO A 209 6.54 -12.01 7.65
C PRO A 209 7.55 -10.98 8.18
N MET A 210 8.52 -11.45 8.96
CA MET A 210 9.62 -10.61 9.42
C MET A 210 10.66 -10.43 8.31
N THR A 211 11.19 -9.22 8.16
CA THR A 211 12.19 -8.87 7.15
C THR A 211 13.40 -8.21 7.81
N GLU A 212 14.56 -8.28 7.16
CA GLU A 212 15.77 -7.59 7.62
C GLU A 212 15.54 -6.07 7.73
N ALA A 213 14.81 -5.48 6.78
CA ALA A 213 14.45 -4.07 6.77
C ALA A 213 13.60 -3.63 7.99
N LYS A 214 12.95 -4.56 8.68
CA LYS A 214 12.19 -4.27 9.91
C LYS A 214 13.05 -4.33 11.18
N ASN A 215 14.20 -5.01 11.12
CA ASN A 215 15.10 -5.17 12.26
C ASN A 215 16.14 -4.05 12.39
N ASN A 216 16.24 -3.18 11.38
CA ASN A 216 17.14 -2.02 11.32
C ASN A 216 16.39 -0.73 11.64
#